data_AF-A0A4R4WH26-F1
#
_entry.id   AF-A0A4R4WH26-F1
#
_cell.length_a   1.000
_cell.length_b   1.000
_cell.length_c   1.000
_cell.angle_alpha   90.00
_cell.angle_beta   90.00
_cell.angle_gamma   90.00
#
_symmetry.space_group_name_H-M   'P 1'
#
loop_
_entity.id
_entity.type
_entity.pdbx_description
1 polymer ?
#
loop_
_entity_poly.entity_id
_entity_poly.type
_entity_poly.pdbx_seq_one_letter_code
_entity_poly.pdbx_strand_id
1 'polypeptide(L)'
;MAKRRLRTGPTAVLPAKPDPAELLRIVQLADPGARKDGDDIVATDVRVCAPVEAAGELTGGELEKAWAVRVAAEGPLPLDFFDRYLAEGLAFRLKGLAVCRGEVNDPADGAEGGPAVILPVRPTPEELAPFLEQEDEEFTFAAGDIKAVLVPQKGGPPAAAELLPFATELTAIELRGGKPEELGALALELSEALNGLAVDRWRFRIDAAEDLVPPSE
;
A
#
# COMPACT_ATOMS: atom_id res chain seq x y z
N MET A 1 26.62 12.38 -11.32
CA MET A 1 25.40 13.14 -11.69
C MET A 1 24.09 12.49 -11.20
N ALA A 2 24.03 11.19 -10.88
CA ALA A 2 22.83 10.51 -10.38
C ALA A 2 22.28 11.05 -9.03
N LYS A 3 23.16 11.51 -8.11
CA LYS A 3 22.80 12.03 -6.77
C LYS A 3 21.76 13.17 -6.76
N ARG A 4 21.64 13.97 -7.84
CA ARG A 4 20.70 15.11 -7.92
C ARG A 4 19.30 14.72 -8.41
N ARG A 5 19.17 13.61 -9.15
CA ARG A 5 17.90 13.16 -9.76
C ARG A 5 17.03 12.29 -8.84
N LEU A 6 17.63 11.69 -7.81
CA LEU A 6 16.92 10.91 -6.78
C LEU A 6 16.27 11.79 -5.70
N ARG A 7 16.47 13.12 -5.72
CA ARG A 7 16.05 14.03 -4.64
C ARG A 7 14.62 14.56 -4.73
N THR A 8 13.87 14.29 -5.80
CA THR A 8 12.60 15.00 -6.03
C THR A 8 11.35 14.12 -6.09
N GLY A 9 11.48 12.80 -6.29
CA GLY A 9 10.33 11.88 -6.38
C GLY A 9 10.40 10.76 -5.34
N PRO A 10 9.27 10.09 -5.04
CA PRO A 10 9.25 8.96 -4.11
C PRO A 10 10.25 7.88 -4.52
N THR A 11 11.02 7.39 -3.56
CA THR A 11 12.08 6.40 -3.78
C THR A 11 12.05 5.39 -2.65
N ALA A 12 11.96 4.10 -2.96
CA ALA A 12 12.25 3.05 -2.00
C ALA A 12 13.77 2.82 -1.98
N VAL A 13 14.38 2.88 -0.81
CA VAL A 13 15.82 2.62 -0.63
C VAL A 13 15.98 1.33 0.15
N LEU A 14 16.59 0.34 -0.50
CA LEU A 14 16.59 -1.05 -0.05
C LEU A 14 17.98 -1.49 0.44
N PRO A 15 18.06 -2.40 1.42
CA PRO A 15 19.34 -2.87 1.98
C PRO A 15 20.11 -3.77 1.00
N ALA A 16 19.44 -4.32 0.00
CA ALA A 16 20.01 -5.17 -1.04
C ALA A 16 19.38 -4.88 -2.40
N LYS A 17 20.06 -5.26 -3.49
CA LYS A 17 19.50 -5.18 -4.83
C LYS A 17 18.28 -6.11 -4.89
N PRO A 18 17.07 -5.60 -5.19
CA PRO A 18 15.91 -6.46 -5.28
C PRO A 18 16.00 -7.34 -6.52
N ASP A 19 15.50 -8.57 -6.41
CA ASP A 19 15.31 -9.44 -7.56
C ASP A 19 14.22 -8.84 -8.48
N PRO A 20 14.45 -8.71 -9.81
CA PRO A 20 13.47 -8.09 -10.70
C PRO A 20 12.14 -8.82 -10.84
N ALA A 21 12.10 -10.15 -10.61
CA ALA A 21 10.84 -10.90 -10.63
C ALA A 21 10.06 -10.67 -9.34
N GLU A 22 10.75 -10.66 -8.20
CA GLU A 22 10.15 -10.34 -6.90
C GLU A 22 9.63 -8.90 -6.85
N LEU A 23 10.41 -7.95 -7.37
CA LEU A 23 9.98 -6.54 -7.44
C LEU A 23 8.69 -6.41 -8.26
N LEU A 24 8.60 -7.08 -9.42
CA LEU A 24 7.37 -7.11 -10.22
C LEU A 24 6.20 -7.72 -9.44
N ARG A 25 6.42 -8.88 -8.79
CA ARG A 25 5.39 -9.56 -8.00
C ARG A 25 4.82 -8.64 -6.92
N ILE A 26 5.67 -7.90 -6.22
CA ILE A 26 5.25 -6.94 -5.19
C ILE A 26 4.47 -5.78 -5.80
N VAL A 27 4.94 -5.19 -6.91
CA VAL A 27 4.21 -4.11 -7.59
C VAL A 27 2.83 -4.59 -8.07
N GLN A 28 2.70 -5.86 -8.45
CA GLN A 28 1.43 -6.45 -8.87
C GLN A 28 0.37 -6.56 -7.76
N LEU A 29 0.78 -6.51 -6.48
CA LEU A 29 -0.17 -6.40 -5.38
C LEU A 29 -0.84 -5.02 -5.35
N ALA A 30 -0.15 -3.97 -5.79
CA ALA A 30 -0.68 -2.60 -5.87
C ALA A 30 -1.36 -2.30 -7.21
N ASP A 31 -0.91 -2.94 -8.30
CA ASP A 31 -1.51 -2.87 -9.64
C ASP A 31 -1.41 -4.24 -10.35
N PRO A 32 -2.50 -5.03 -10.44
CA PRO A 32 -2.52 -6.32 -11.12
C PRO A 32 -2.08 -6.25 -12.60
N GLY A 33 -2.23 -5.09 -13.24
CA GLY A 33 -1.81 -4.84 -14.63
C GLY A 33 -0.32 -4.49 -14.79
N ALA A 34 0.43 -4.41 -13.70
CA ALA A 34 1.84 -4.05 -13.73
C ALA A 34 2.67 -5.05 -14.54
N ARG A 35 3.61 -4.52 -15.33
CA ARG A 35 4.43 -5.31 -16.27
C ARG A 35 5.82 -4.74 -16.42
N LYS A 36 6.76 -5.58 -16.86
CA LYS A 36 8.11 -5.13 -17.21
C LYS A 36 8.10 -4.30 -18.49
N ASP A 37 8.94 -3.29 -18.51
CA ASP A 37 9.29 -2.48 -19.67
C ASP A 37 10.81 -2.28 -19.68
N GLY A 38 11.51 -3.20 -20.35
CA GLY A 38 12.96 -3.32 -20.21
C GLY A 38 13.36 -3.71 -18.78
N ASP A 39 14.23 -2.90 -18.17
CA ASP A 39 14.67 -3.08 -16.77
C ASP A 39 13.75 -2.39 -15.75
N ASP A 40 12.76 -1.64 -16.23
CA ASP A 40 11.77 -0.94 -15.40
C ASP A 40 10.48 -1.75 -15.28
N ILE A 41 9.60 -1.34 -14.36
CA ILE A 41 8.22 -1.83 -14.25
C ILE A 41 7.28 -0.65 -14.46
N VAL A 42 6.24 -0.85 -15.27
CA VAL A 42 5.17 0.11 -15.48
C VAL A 42 3.92 -0.39 -14.75
N ALA A 43 3.36 0.45 -13.89
CA ALA A 43 2.13 0.24 -13.15
C ALA A 43 1.23 1.47 -13.37
N THR A 44 0.13 1.30 -14.09
CA THR A 44 -0.74 2.40 -14.56
C THR A 44 0.11 3.50 -15.24
N ASP A 45 0.08 4.74 -14.73
CA ASP A 45 0.84 5.89 -15.24
C ASP A 45 2.11 6.15 -14.42
N VAL A 46 2.63 5.13 -13.74
CA VAL A 46 3.82 5.21 -12.89
C VAL A 46 4.86 4.20 -13.36
N ARG A 47 6.12 4.64 -13.36
CA ARG A 47 7.29 3.82 -13.63
C ARG A 47 8.09 3.59 -12.37
N VAL A 48 8.32 2.32 -12.04
CA VAL A 48 9.29 1.88 -11.05
C VAL A 48 10.60 1.63 -11.81
N CYS A 49 11.55 2.53 -11.63
CA CYS A 49 12.83 2.47 -12.33
C CYS A 49 13.70 1.31 -11.84
N ALA A 50 14.54 0.80 -12.72
CA ALA A 50 15.57 -0.18 -12.40
C ALA A 50 16.38 0.21 -11.15
N PRO A 51 16.65 -0.73 -10.22
CA PRO A 51 17.40 -0.44 -9.01
C PRO A 51 18.81 0.05 -9.30
N VAL A 52 19.21 1.15 -8.67
CA VAL A 52 20.57 1.70 -8.76
C VAL A 52 21.25 1.71 -7.40
N GLU A 53 22.53 1.35 -7.37
CA GLU A 53 23.32 1.48 -6.15
C GLU A 53 23.42 2.96 -5.75
N ALA A 54 23.19 3.22 -4.46
CA ALA A 54 23.18 4.54 -3.87
C ALA A 54 24.16 4.60 -2.69
N ALA A 55 24.62 5.80 -2.38
CA ALA A 55 25.39 6.03 -1.16
C ALA A 55 24.46 6.05 0.06
N GLY A 56 24.93 5.54 1.20
CA GLY A 56 24.17 5.54 2.47
C GLY A 56 23.74 6.94 2.96
N GLU A 57 24.39 8.02 2.48
CA GLU A 57 23.95 9.41 2.69
C GLU A 57 22.48 9.66 2.25
N LEU A 58 21.96 8.88 1.32
CA LEU A 58 20.57 8.99 0.85
C LEU A 58 19.56 8.71 1.97
N THR A 59 19.92 7.85 2.91
CA THR A 59 19.09 7.43 4.04
C THR A 59 19.60 8.02 5.36
N GLY A 60 20.33 9.14 5.32
CA GLY A 60 20.95 9.70 6.53
C GLY A 60 22.01 8.81 7.17
N GLY A 61 22.46 7.75 6.50
CA GLY A 61 23.39 6.75 7.03
C GLY A 61 22.75 5.53 7.70
N GLU A 62 21.41 5.42 7.70
CA GLU A 62 20.71 4.30 8.34
C GLU A 62 20.97 2.94 7.67
N LEU A 63 21.17 2.90 6.35
CA LEU A 63 21.52 1.68 5.61
C LEU A 63 23.01 1.67 5.25
N GLU A 64 23.69 0.58 5.61
CA GLU A 64 25.09 0.33 5.22
C GLU A 64 25.26 0.19 3.70
N LYS A 65 24.29 -0.45 3.05
CA LYS A 65 24.17 -0.60 1.59
C LYS A 65 22.80 -0.09 1.17
N ALA A 66 22.76 0.76 0.15
CA ALA A 66 21.54 1.38 -0.32
C ALA A 66 21.33 1.09 -1.81
N TRP A 67 20.17 0.54 -2.15
CA TRP A 67 19.71 0.37 -3.52
C TRP A 67 18.46 1.21 -3.72
N ALA A 68 18.56 2.26 -4.53
CA ALA A 68 17.45 3.17 -4.80
C ALA A 68 16.59 2.63 -5.94
N VAL A 69 15.31 2.44 -5.65
CA VAL A 69 14.24 2.14 -6.60
C VAL A 69 13.35 3.36 -6.68
N ARG A 70 13.54 4.15 -7.73
CA ARG A 70 12.78 5.40 -7.92
C ARG A 70 11.41 5.10 -8.51
N VAL A 71 10.38 5.74 -7.97
CA VAL A 71 9.03 5.71 -8.51
C VAL A 71 8.75 7.06 -9.18
N ALA A 72 8.41 7.03 -10.46
CA ALA A 72 8.22 8.23 -11.28
C ALA A 72 6.86 8.18 -11.99
N ALA A 73 5.97 9.12 -11.69
CA ALA A 73 4.76 9.32 -12.48
C ALA A 73 5.12 9.80 -13.90
N GLU A 74 4.53 9.18 -14.91
CA GLU A 74 4.64 9.55 -16.33
C GLU A 74 3.53 10.51 -16.79
N GLY A 75 2.43 10.61 -16.03
CA GLY A 75 1.29 11.51 -16.29
C GLY A 75 1.30 12.85 -15.53
N PRO A 76 0.38 13.78 -15.86
CA PRO A 76 0.27 15.07 -15.15
C PRO A 76 -0.32 14.89 -13.76
N LEU A 77 0.44 15.31 -12.73
CA LEU A 77 0.17 15.13 -11.29
C LEU A 77 0.06 13.64 -10.86
N PRO A 78 0.50 13.27 -9.64
CA PRO A 78 0.40 11.89 -9.18
C PRO A 78 -1.07 11.46 -9.09
N LEU A 79 -1.37 10.26 -9.60
CA LEU A 79 -2.66 9.58 -9.44
C LEU A 79 -2.89 9.32 -7.95
N ASP A 80 -3.52 10.26 -7.25
CA ASP A 80 -3.93 10.12 -5.83
C ASP A 80 -2.80 9.64 -4.89
N PHE A 81 -1.58 10.17 -5.08
CA PHE A 81 -0.36 9.78 -4.34
C PHE A 81 0.09 8.32 -4.52
N PHE A 82 -0.37 7.63 -5.57
CA PHE A 82 0.00 6.24 -5.87
C PHE A 82 1.52 6.02 -5.97
N ASP A 83 2.25 6.97 -6.56
CA ASP A 83 3.72 6.92 -6.64
C ASP A 83 4.38 6.90 -5.24
N ARG A 84 3.84 7.68 -4.30
CA ARG A 84 4.31 7.70 -2.91
C ARG A 84 3.96 6.39 -2.19
N TYR A 85 2.72 5.94 -2.29
CA TYR A 85 2.31 4.67 -1.67
C TYR A 85 3.09 3.48 -2.23
N LEU A 86 3.37 3.47 -3.54
CA LEU A 86 4.16 2.43 -4.16
C LEU A 86 5.59 2.42 -3.60
N ALA A 87 6.23 3.58 -3.43
CA ALA A 87 7.56 3.66 -2.82
C ALA A 87 7.57 3.20 -1.35
N GLU A 88 6.59 3.63 -0.55
CA GLU A 88 6.50 3.26 0.87
C GLU A 88 6.17 1.77 1.05
N GLY A 89 5.21 1.23 0.30
CA GLY A 89 4.84 -0.18 0.35
C GLY A 89 5.95 -1.12 -0.18
N LEU A 90 6.72 -0.68 -1.17
CA LEU A 90 7.94 -1.37 -1.60
C LEU A 90 8.99 -1.40 -0.50
N ALA A 91 9.25 -0.24 0.12
CA ALA A 91 10.21 -0.13 1.22
C ALA A 91 9.79 -1.01 2.40
N PHE A 92 8.52 -1.01 2.80
CA PHE A 92 8.00 -1.88 3.86
C PHE A 92 8.29 -3.38 3.59
N ARG A 93 7.90 -3.87 2.40
CA ARG A 93 8.02 -5.29 2.04
C ARG A 93 9.46 -5.76 1.83
N LEU A 94 10.34 -4.83 1.45
CA LEU A 94 11.74 -5.12 1.13
C LEU A 94 12.70 -4.61 2.22
N LYS A 95 12.20 -4.37 3.44
CA LYS A 95 12.99 -3.96 4.62
C LYS A 95 13.84 -2.71 4.37
N GLY A 96 13.27 -1.77 3.63
CA GLY A 96 13.91 -0.53 3.21
C GLY A 96 13.25 0.70 3.81
N LEU A 97 13.76 1.85 3.38
CA LEU A 97 13.29 3.17 3.79
C LEU A 97 12.66 3.88 2.61
N ALA A 98 11.64 4.69 2.86
CA ALA A 98 11.08 5.57 1.86
C ALA A 98 11.77 6.94 1.93
N VAL A 99 12.26 7.43 0.80
CA VAL A 99 12.84 8.76 0.68
C VAL A 99 12.03 9.58 -0.29
N CYS A 100 11.48 10.71 0.17
CA CYS A 100 10.73 11.63 -0.66
C CYS A 100 11.07 13.07 -0.27
N ARG A 101 11.45 13.91 -1.25
CA ARG A 101 11.80 15.33 -1.03
C ARG A 101 12.86 15.58 0.06
N GLY A 102 13.73 14.59 0.31
CA GLY A 102 14.80 14.66 1.31
C GLY A 102 14.38 14.22 2.72
N GLU A 103 13.12 13.86 2.92
CA GLU A 103 12.64 13.21 4.13
C GLU A 103 12.85 11.71 4.00
N VAL A 104 13.45 11.11 5.04
CA VAL A 104 13.61 9.67 5.20
C VAL A 104 12.51 9.22 6.16
N ASN A 105 11.76 8.20 5.76
CA ASN A 105 10.69 7.61 6.54
C ASN A 105 10.88 6.10 6.57
N ASP A 106 10.83 5.51 7.76
CA ASP A 106 10.71 4.06 7.90
C ASP A 106 9.22 3.68 7.84
N PRO A 107 8.78 2.96 6.79
CA PRO A 107 7.41 2.47 6.71
C PRO A 107 7.06 1.45 7.80
N ALA A 108 8.00 0.90 8.56
CA ALA A 108 7.72 0.03 9.70
C ALA A 108 7.42 0.81 10.99
N ASP A 109 7.95 2.03 11.14
CA ASP A 109 7.80 2.84 12.37
C ASP A 109 6.48 3.61 12.44
N GLY A 110 5.83 3.85 11.29
CA GLY A 110 4.58 4.60 11.24
C GLY A 110 3.42 3.79 11.82
N ALA A 111 2.75 4.28 12.86
CA ALA A 111 1.51 3.68 13.41
C ALA A 111 0.22 4.29 12.82
N GLU A 112 0.33 5.22 11.87
CA GLU A 112 -0.84 5.87 11.29
C GLU A 112 -1.40 5.07 10.11
N GLY A 113 -2.67 4.71 10.21
CA GLY A 113 -3.42 3.97 9.19
C GLY A 113 -3.31 2.44 9.33
N GLY A 114 -4.45 1.77 9.19
CA GLY A 114 -4.54 0.31 9.13
C GLY A 114 -4.97 -0.17 7.74
N PRO A 115 -5.28 -1.46 7.59
CA PRO A 115 -5.80 -1.99 6.34
C PRO A 115 -7.20 -1.45 6.04
N ALA A 116 -7.61 -1.60 4.79
CA ALA A 116 -8.97 -1.27 4.35
C ALA A 116 -9.55 -2.39 3.50
N VAL A 117 -10.87 -2.54 3.54
CA VAL A 117 -11.62 -3.42 2.63
C VAL A 117 -12.37 -2.57 1.63
N ILE A 118 -11.98 -2.65 0.36
CA ILE A 118 -12.60 -1.90 -0.73
C ILE A 118 -13.75 -2.72 -1.31
N LEU A 119 -14.92 -2.09 -1.41
CA LEU A 119 -16.17 -2.72 -1.79
C LEU A 119 -16.80 -2.01 -3.01
N PRO A 120 -17.42 -2.77 -3.93
CA PRO A 120 -18.13 -2.20 -5.08
C PRO A 120 -19.42 -1.48 -4.68
N VAL A 121 -20.02 -1.86 -3.55
CA VAL A 121 -21.26 -1.29 -3.03
C VAL A 121 -21.12 -1.10 -1.52
N ARG A 122 -21.71 -0.03 -0.99
CA ARG A 122 -21.77 0.19 0.46
C ARG A 122 -22.57 -0.93 1.13
N PRO A 123 -22.00 -1.67 2.08
CA PRO A 123 -22.74 -2.70 2.81
C PRO A 123 -23.72 -2.05 3.80
N THR A 124 -24.82 -2.74 4.03
CA THR A 124 -25.83 -2.39 5.03
C THR A 124 -25.38 -2.81 6.43
N PRO A 125 -25.93 -2.20 7.51
CA PRO A 125 -25.64 -2.65 8.87
C PRO A 125 -25.99 -4.13 9.11
N GLU A 126 -27.01 -4.66 8.44
CA GLU A 126 -27.41 -6.08 8.54
C GLU A 126 -26.35 -7.02 7.94
N GLU A 127 -25.70 -6.63 6.86
CA GLU A 127 -24.60 -7.38 6.24
C GLU A 127 -23.32 -7.32 7.10
N LEU A 128 -23.13 -6.25 7.88
CA LEU A 128 -21.97 -6.08 8.77
C LEU A 128 -22.15 -6.70 10.14
N ALA A 129 -23.39 -6.82 10.64
CA ALA A 129 -23.72 -7.31 11.97
C ALA A 129 -23.08 -8.67 12.37
N PRO A 130 -22.81 -9.62 11.47
CA PRO A 130 -22.11 -10.85 11.83
C PRO A 130 -20.65 -10.65 12.26
N PHE A 131 -20.03 -9.54 11.83
CA PHE A 131 -18.60 -9.27 11.98
C PHE A 131 -18.32 -8.06 12.88
N LEU A 132 -19.19 -7.05 12.82
CA LEU A 132 -19.00 -5.76 13.42
C LEU A 132 -20.26 -5.32 14.19
N GLU A 133 -20.06 -4.75 15.37
CA GLU A 133 -21.10 -4.09 16.17
C GLU A 133 -21.18 -2.61 15.79
N GLN A 134 -22.38 -2.11 15.49
CA GLN A 134 -22.57 -0.70 15.15
C GLN A 134 -22.42 0.18 16.39
N GLU A 135 -21.62 1.25 16.30
CA GLU A 135 -21.48 2.26 17.36
C GLU A 135 -22.56 3.37 17.23
N ASP A 136 -22.53 4.36 18.13
CA ASP A 136 -23.50 5.46 18.16
C ASP A 136 -23.52 6.32 16.87
N GLU A 137 -22.43 6.28 16.09
CA GLU A 137 -22.33 6.98 14.81
C GLU A 137 -22.69 6.06 13.63
N GLU A 138 -23.51 6.55 12.69
CA GLU A 138 -24.13 5.78 11.60
C GLU A 138 -23.14 4.94 10.76
N PHE A 139 -21.89 5.38 10.62
CA PHE A 139 -20.85 4.73 9.78
C PHE A 139 -19.66 4.19 10.58
N THR A 140 -19.79 4.10 11.90
CA THR A 140 -18.75 3.61 12.78
C THR A 140 -19.18 2.29 13.40
N PHE A 141 -18.26 1.33 13.39
CA PHE A 141 -18.48 -0.01 13.90
C PHE A 141 -17.25 -0.47 14.70
N ALA A 142 -17.41 -1.52 15.50
CA ALA A 142 -16.34 -2.12 16.29
C ALA A 142 -16.35 -3.64 16.21
N ALA A 143 -15.17 -4.24 16.36
CA ALA A 143 -14.98 -5.66 16.62
C ALA A 143 -13.93 -5.81 17.73
N GLY A 144 -14.39 -5.93 18.97
CA GLY A 144 -13.51 -5.87 20.15
C GLY A 144 -12.79 -4.51 20.23
N ASP A 145 -11.46 -4.54 20.20
CA ASP A 145 -10.62 -3.33 20.25
C ASP A 145 -10.36 -2.71 18.86
N ILE A 146 -10.91 -3.29 17.79
CA ILE A 146 -10.77 -2.79 16.42
C ILE A 146 -11.92 -1.84 16.10
N LYS A 147 -11.58 -0.63 15.69
CA LYS A 147 -12.52 0.35 15.13
C LYS A 147 -12.58 0.19 13.62
N ALA A 148 -13.78 0.07 13.07
CA ALA A 148 -14.06 0.02 11.64
C ALA A 148 -14.89 1.25 11.23
N VAL A 149 -14.48 1.95 10.18
CA VAL A 149 -15.19 3.14 9.68
C VAL A 149 -15.53 2.97 8.22
N LEU A 150 -16.80 3.13 7.87
CA LEU A 150 -17.27 3.14 6.49
C LEU A 150 -17.09 4.53 5.89
N VAL A 151 -16.30 4.61 4.82
CA VAL A 151 -16.03 5.87 4.12
C VAL A 151 -16.17 5.69 2.61
N PRO A 152 -16.56 6.74 1.86
CA PRO A 152 -16.40 6.73 0.41
C PRO A 152 -14.93 6.51 0.06
N GLN A 153 -14.62 5.52 -0.79
CA GLN A 153 -13.27 5.31 -1.27
C GLN A 153 -12.94 6.43 -2.26
N LYS A 154 -12.01 7.30 -1.86
CA LYS A 154 -11.49 8.35 -2.75
C LYS A 154 -10.51 7.73 -3.75
N GLY A 155 -10.62 8.15 -5.00
CA GLY A 155 -9.84 7.56 -6.09
C GLY A 155 -10.23 6.11 -6.40
N GLY A 156 -9.50 5.52 -7.35
CA GLY A 156 -9.58 4.10 -7.67
C GLY A 156 -8.18 3.52 -7.60
N PRO A 157 -7.75 2.94 -6.46
CA PRO A 157 -6.43 2.34 -6.40
C PRO A 157 -6.36 1.24 -7.47
N PRO A 158 -5.23 1.12 -8.21
CA PRO A 158 -5.15 0.17 -9.32
C PRO A 158 -5.48 -1.28 -8.91
N ALA A 159 -5.16 -1.67 -7.67
CA ALA A 159 -5.55 -2.96 -7.09
C ALA A 159 -7.07 -3.25 -7.15
N ALA A 160 -7.91 -2.21 -7.07
CA ALA A 160 -9.37 -2.32 -7.12
C ALA A 160 -9.93 -2.25 -8.55
N ALA A 161 -9.09 -2.22 -9.60
CA ALA A 161 -9.54 -2.12 -10.99
C ALA A 161 -10.52 -3.23 -11.39
N GLU A 162 -10.42 -4.42 -10.78
CA GLU A 162 -11.32 -5.55 -11.02
C GLU A 162 -12.75 -5.31 -10.48
N LEU A 163 -12.91 -4.41 -9.50
CA LEU A 163 -14.21 -4.05 -8.91
C LEU A 163 -14.93 -2.93 -9.69
N LEU A 164 -14.17 -2.09 -10.41
CA LEU A 164 -14.69 -0.92 -11.12
C LEU A 164 -15.75 -1.21 -12.20
N PRO A 165 -15.72 -2.33 -12.94
CA PRO A 165 -16.78 -2.64 -13.92
C PRO A 165 -18.18 -2.75 -13.29
N PHE A 166 -18.26 -2.91 -11.97
CA PHE A 166 -19.49 -3.18 -11.24
C PHE A 166 -19.94 -2.02 -10.34
N ALA A 167 -19.17 -0.93 -10.25
CA ALA A 167 -19.38 0.14 -9.27
C ALA A 167 -19.22 1.54 -9.88
N THR A 168 -20.17 2.44 -9.60
CA THR A 168 -20.05 3.87 -9.93
C THR A 168 -19.27 4.65 -8.86
N GLU A 169 -19.32 4.21 -7.60
CA GLU A 169 -18.59 4.77 -6.47
C GLU A 169 -18.17 3.64 -5.52
N LEU A 170 -16.87 3.51 -5.26
CA LEU A 170 -16.34 2.52 -4.33
C LEU A 170 -16.55 2.96 -2.86
N THR A 171 -16.70 1.99 -1.96
CA THR A 171 -16.70 2.22 -0.51
C THR A 171 -15.50 1.52 0.11
N ALA A 172 -14.97 2.06 1.21
CA ALA A 172 -13.94 1.41 2.01
C ALA A 172 -14.41 1.23 3.45
N ILE A 173 -14.10 0.07 4.02
CA ILE A 173 -14.12 -0.16 5.46
C ILE A 173 -12.68 0.03 5.94
N GLU A 174 -12.38 1.16 6.58
CA GLU A 174 -11.06 1.43 7.16
C GLU A 174 -10.97 0.84 8.56
N LEU A 175 -9.99 -0.03 8.81
CA LEU A 175 -9.78 -0.66 10.09
C LEU A 175 -8.65 0.02 10.86
N ARG A 176 -8.85 0.21 12.16
CA ARG A 176 -7.87 0.80 13.09
C ARG A 176 -7.82 0.01 14.38
N GLY A 177 -6.61 -0.27 14.86
CA GLY A 177 -6.38 -1.03 16.08
C GLY A 177 -4.89 -1.19 16.36
N GLY A 178 -4.55 -1.72 17.53
CA GLY A 178 -3.14 -1.86 17.96
C GLY A 178 -2.43 -3.13 17.50
N LYS A 179 -3.13 -4.06 16.85
CA LYS A 179 -2.62 -5.39 16.52
C LYS A 179 -2.77 -5.68 15.02
N PRO A 180 -1.70 -5.56 14.23
CA PRO A 180 -1.75 -5.74 12.77
C PRO A 180 -2.31 -7.08 12.32
N GLU A 181 -1.96 -8.18 12.98
CA GLU A 181 -2.46 -9.51 12.62
C GLU A 181 -3.98 -9.64 12.81
N GLU A 182 -4.53 -9.11 13.90
CA GLU A 182 -5.98 -9.10 14.13
C GLU A 182 -6.71 -8.21 13.10
N LEU A 183 -6.10 -7.07 12.72
CA LEU A 183 -6.62 -6.22 11.66
C LEU A 183 -6.62 -6.92 10.29
N GLY A 184 -5.56 -7.66 9.98
CA GLY A 184 -5.42 -8.39 8.73
C GLY A 184 -6.42 -9.54 8.63
N ALA A 185 -6.59 -10.30 9.71
CA ALA A 185 -7.58 -11.38 9.78
C ALA A 185 -9.01 -10.85 9.54
N LEU A 186 -9.39 -9.77 10.23
CA LEU A 186 -10.71 -9.16 10.06
C LEU A 186 -10.90 -8.56 8.65
N ALA A 187 -9.86 -7.92 8.09
CA ALA A 187 -9.92 -7.38 6.73
C ALA A 187 -10.16 -8.49 5.69
N LEU A 188 -9.46 -9.61 5.82
CA LEU A 188 -9.62 -10.77 4.93
C LEU A 188 -11.02 -11.37 5.06
N GLU A 189 -11.49 -11.59 6.29
CA GLU A 189 -12.84 -12.12 6.57
C GLU A 189 -13.94 -11.22 5.97
N LEU A 190 -13.87 -9.91 6.19
CA LEU A 190 -14.80 -8.94 5.61
C LEU A 190 -14.70 -8.92 4.07
N SER A 191 -13.51 -9.02 3.50
CA SER A 191 -13.33 -9.03 2.04
C SER A 191 -13.96 -10.27 1.40
N GLU A 192 -13.84 -11.44 2.03
CA GLU A 192 -14.46 -12.67 1.55
C GLU A 192 -15.99 -12.59 1.65
N ALA A 193 -16.51 -12.18 2.81
CA ALA A 193 -17.94 -12.11 3.07
C ALA A 193 -18.68 -11.10 2.18
N LEU A 194 -18.03 -9.96 1.89
CA LEU A 194 -18.63 -8.84 1.16
C LEU A 194 -18.19 -8.76 -0.31
N ASN A 195 -17.47 -9.77 -0.80
CA ASN A 195 -16.89 -9.78 -2.16
C ASN A 195 -16.05 -8.53 -2.45
N GLY A 196 -15.24 -8.15 -1.47
CA GLY A 196 -14.35 -7.00 -1.50
C GLY A 196 -12.91 -7.33 -1.82
N LEU A 197 -12.07 -6.30 -1.68
CA LEU A 197 -10.63 -6.39 -1.77
C LEU A 197 -9.99 -5.88 -0.48
N ALA A 198 -9.31 -6.75 0.26
CA ALA A 198 -8.48 -6.34 1.38
C ALA A 198 -7.16 -5.73 0.87
N VAL A 199 -6.82 -4.54 1.38
CA VAL A 199 -5.55 -3.87 1.10
C VAL A 199 -4.91 -3.35 2.38
N ASP A 200 -3.59 -3.23 2.37
CA ASP A 200 -2.85 -2.53 3.41
C ASP A 200 -3.03 -1.01 3.31
N ARG A 201 -2.40 -0.28 4.24
CA ARG A 201 -2.46 1.19 4.27
C ARG A 201 -1.87 1.89 3.03
N TRP A 202 -1.00 1.20 2.28
CA TRP A 202 -0.43 1.68 1.03
C TRP A 202 -1.20 1.18 -0.20
N ARG A 203 -2.36 0.54 0.00
CA ARG A 203 -3.25 0.05 -1.04
C ARG A 203 -2.70 -1.14 -1.83
N PHE A 204 -1.76 -1.89 -1.26
CA PHE A 204 -1.35 -3.18 -1.79
C PHE A 204 -2.33 -4.23 -1.30
N ARG A 205 -2.75 -5.13 -2.19
CA ARG A 205 -3.51 -6.33 -1.81
C ARG A 205 -2.77 -7.09 -0.71
N ILE A 206 -3.53 -7.55 0.27
CA ILE A 206 -3.07 -8.51 1.28
C ILE A 206 -3.77 -9.84 1.02
N ASP A 207 -3.01 -10.93 1.12
CA ASP A 207 -3.50 -12.29 0.95
C ASP A 207 -3.40 -13.08 2.27
N ALA A 208 -2.64 -12.56 3.25
CA ALA A 208 -2.50 -13.11 4.58
C ALA A 208 -2.42 -12.00 5.65
N ALA A 209 -2.75 -12.30 6.91
CA ALA A 209 -2.74 -11.31 7.99
C ALA A 209 -1.32 -10.79 8.28
N GLU A 210 -0.33 -11.67 8.07
CA GLU A 210 1.09 -11.41 8.24
C GLU A 210 1.63 -10.37 7.25
N ASP A 211 0.93 -10.11 6.14
CA ASP A 211 1.32 -9.08 5.16
C ASP A 211 1.29 -7.65 5.75
N LEU A 212 0.63 -7.46 6.89
CA LEU A 212 0.59 -6.19 7.61
C LEU A 212 1.72 -6.02 8.64
N VAL A 213 2.51 -7.06 8.86
CA VAL A 213 3.63 -7.05 9.81
C VAL A 213 4.93 -6.82 9.03
N PRO A 214 5.86 -5.97 9.54
CA PRO A 214 7.18 -5.86 8.94
C PRO A 214 7.84 -7.24 8.82
N PRO A 215 8.48 -7.57 7.69
CA PRO A 215 9.12 -8.88 7.52
C PRO A 215 10.18 -9.14 8.61
N SER A 216 10.11 -10.29 9.29
CA SER A 216 11.09 -10.70 10.32
C SER A 216 12.50 -10.83 9.73
N GLU A 217 13.54 -10.56 10.52
CA GLU A 217 14.97 -10.65 10.14
C GLU A 217 15.34 -11.93 9.38
#